data_AF-X0XXS9-F1
#
_entry.id   AF-X0XXS9-F1
#
_cell.length_a   1.000
_cell.length_b   1.000
_cell.length_c   1.000
_cell.angle_alpha   90.00
_cell.angle_beta   90.00
_cell.angle_gamma   90.00
#
_symmetry.space_group_name_H-M   'P 1'
#
loop_
_entity.id
_entity.type
_entity.pdbx_description
1 polymer ?
#
loop_
_entity_poly.entity_id
_entity_poly.type
_entity_poly.pdbx_seq_one_letter_code
_entity_poly.pdbx_strand_id
1 'polypeptide(L)'
;TDLVTLREGQGLRVTVADVEDIYDEFTCGMVTPQAIKDFLSYAYTSWTPPAPQYVLLVGDSTFDCKDNLNQGNVNFVPAYLTFTEYMGEAPTDEWFVRVSGDDAIPDLYIGRIPAASADEASVMVNKILAYETTPNTKTWEKNVLLVADNETEGNDYEADFELMSEDVAALIPSAMSEPLRGYLGNPYTAGALNQYIKDTINNGTLIVNYSGHGSTQIWAGEVLFDTN
;
A
#
# COMPACT_ATOMS: atom_id res chain seq x y z
N THR A 1 -3.45 22.20 3.74
CA THR A 1 -3.79 21.81 5.12
C THR A 1 -2.87 20.70 5.50
N ASP A 2 -2.32 20.71 6.71
CA ASP A 2 -1.45 19.63 7.17
C ASP A 2 -2.30 18.36 7.43
N LEU A 3 -1.78 17.17 7.06
CA LEU A 3 -2.43 15.89 7.33
C LEU A 3 -2.67 15.70 8.83
N VAL A 4 -1.73 16.19 9.67
CA VAL A 4 -1.88 16.19 11.13
C VAL A 4 -3.14 16.94 11.54
N THR A 5 -3.32 18.16 11.03
CA THR A 5 -4.51 18.99 11.33
C THR A 5 -5.81 18.32 10.89
N LEU A 6 -5.83 17.63 9.73
CA LEU A 6 -7.02 16.89 9.30
C LEU A 6 -7.37 15.78 10.30
N ARG A 7 -6.38 14.98 10.72
CA ARG A 7 -6.56 13.85 11.64
C ARG A 7 -6.99 14.33 13.04
N GLU A 8 -6.38 15.40 13.54
CA GLU A 8 -6.80 16.04 14.79
C GLU A 8 -8.23 16.59 14.70
N GLY A 9 -8.59 17.21 13.56
CA GLY A 9 -9.95 17.68 13.29
C GLY A 9 -10.99 16.57 13.22
N GLN A 10 -10.57 15.35 12.91
CA GLN A 10 -11.39 14.12 12.97
C GLN A 10 -11.43 13.49 14.36
N GLY A 11 -10.81 14.12 15.37
CA GLY A 11 -10.83 13.68 16.77
C GLY A 11 -9.73 12.69 17.14
N LEU A 12 -8.73 12.48 16.28
CA LEU A 12 -7.59 11.61 16.59
C LEU A 12 -6.55 12.37 17.43
N ARG A 13 -5.90 11.68 18.37
CA ARG A 13 -4.67 12.18 19.00
C ARG A 13 -3.52 11.81 18.08
N VAL A 14 -2.79 12.82 17.61
CA VAL A 14 -1.68 12.63 16.66
C VAL A 14 -0.36 12.96 17.35
N THR A 15 0.67 12.20 17.03
CA THR A 15 2.06 12.48 17.42
C THR A 15 2.92 12.30 16.19
N VAL A 16 3.72 13.31 15.86
CA VAL A 16 4.74 13.23 14.83
C VAL A 16 6.06 12.96 15.53
N ALA A 17 6.76 11.92 15.09
CA ALA A 17 8.09 11.58 15.57
C ALA A 17 9.05 11.64 14.38
N ASP A 18 10.14 12.39 14.53
CA ASP A 18 11.24 12.34 13.59
C ASP A 18 11.94 10.97 13.73
N VAL A 19 12.26 10.34 12.62
CA VAL A 19 12.91 9.03 12.64
C VAL A 19 14.33 9.12 13.17
N GLU A 20 15.00 10.26 13.00
CA GLU A 20 16.33 10.49 13.58
C GLU A 20 16.27 10.48 15.12
N ASP A 21 15.26 11.10 15.72
CA ASP A 21 15.04 11.06 17.18
C ASP A 21 14.77 9.62 17.66
N ILE A 22 14.04 8.83 16.85
CA ILE A 22 13.80 7.41 17.14
C ILE A 22 15.11 6.62 17.10
N TYR A 23 15.98 6.86 16.10
CA TYR A 23 17.26 6.17 15.99
C TYR A 23 18.16 6.51 17.17
N ASP A 24 18.25 7.78 17.54
CA ASP A 24 19.03 8.28 18.67
C ASP A 24 18.59 7.63 19.99
N GLU A 25 17.29 7.61 20.28
CA GLU A 25 16.76 7.13 21.56
C GLU A 25 16.80 5.59 21.68
N PHE A 26 16.42 4.86 20.62
CA PHE A 26 16.22 3.41 20.72
C PHE A 26 17.43 2.59 20.27
N THR A 27 18.34 3.18 19.50
CA THR A 27 19.50 2.46 18.94
C THR A 27 20.80 3.26 18.93
N CYS A 28 20.88 4.35 19.70
CA CYS A 28 22.05 5.21 19.79
C CYS A 28 22.51 5.77 18.43
N GLY A 29 21.54 6.15 17.59
CA GLY A 29 21.75 6.79 16.28
C GLY A 29 21.95 5.80 15.12
N MET A 30 21.77 4.49 15.34
CA MET A 30 21.89 3.51 14.26
C MET A 30 20.59 3.41 13.44
N VAL A 31 20.66 3.79 12.16
CA VAL A 31 19.53 3.62 11.22
C VAL A 31 19.21 2.14 11.03
N THR A 32 18.20 1.64 11.74
CA THR A 32 17.78 0.24 11.70
C THR A 32 16.27 0.09 11.84
N PRO A 33 15.65 -0.95 11.25
CA PRO A 33 14.25 -1.29 11.52
C PRO A 33 13.97 -1.52 13.01
N GLN A 34 14.94 -2.02 13.78
CA GLN A 34 14.77 -2.32 15.20
C GLN A 34 14.40 -1.08 16.01
N ALA A 35 14.98 0.09 15.70
CA ALA A 35 14.65 1.33 16.38
C ALA A 35 13.15 1.68 16.27
N ILE A 36 12.59 1.55 15.06
CA ILE A 36 11.17 1.79 14.79
C ILE A 36 10.32 0.77 15.54
N LYS A 37 10.72 -0.50 15.54
CA LYS A 37 10.04 -1.57 16.28
C LYS A 37 9.98 -1.30 17.78
N ASP A 38 11.10 -0.91 18.36
CA ASP A 38 11.22 -0.66 19.79
C ASP A 38 10.43 0.59 20.20
N PHE A 39 10.48 1.63 19.37
CA PHE A 39 9.66 2.83 19.56
C PHE A 39 8.17 2.52 19.56
N LEU A 40 7.67 1.77 18.57
CA LEU A 40 6.25 1.42 18.51
C LEU A 40 5.83 0.50 19.65
N SER A 41 6.70 -0.42 20.08
CA SER A 41 6.46 -1.30 21.23
C SER A 41 6.40 -0.48 22.54
N TYR A 42 7.29 0.50 22.70
CA TYR A 42 7.26 1.44 23.81
C TYR A 42 5.99 2.29 23.78
N ALA A 43 5.64 2.86 22.63
CA ALA A 43 4.45 3.68 22.47
C ALA A 43 3.17 2.90 22.80
N TYR A 44 3.08 1.64 22.37
CA TYR A 44 1.93 0.78 22.64
C TYR A 44 1.79 0.45 24.13
N THR A 45 2.89 0.15 24.82
CA THR A 45 2.86 -0.35 26.21
C THR A 45 2.91 0.75 27.28
N SER A 46 3.53 1.90 26.97
CA SER A 46 3.94 2.89 27.98
C SER A 46 3.33 4.28 27.80
N TRP A 47 2.79 4.62 26.63
CA TRP A 47 2.10 5.90 26.46
C TRP A 47 0.79 5.95 27.25
N THR A 48 0.31 7.18 27.50
CA THR A 48 -0.94 7.38 28.22
C THR A 48 -2.12 6.79 27.42
N PRO A 49 -2.88 5.84 28.00
CA PRO A 49 -3.98 5.19 27.33
C PRO A 49 -5.02 6.17 26.73
N PRO A 50 -5.68 5.80 25.62
CA PRO A 50 -5.49 4.56 24.88
C PRO A 50 -4.12 4.47 24.17
N ALA A 51 -3.64 3.27 23.89
CA ALA A 51 -2.45 3.09 23.06
C ALA A 51 -2.71 3.61 21.62
N PRO A 52 -1.66 3.90 20.82
CA PRO A 52 -1.83 4.19 19.41
C PRO A 52 -2.55 3.06 18.69
N GLN A 53 -3.39 3.41 17.71
CA GLN A 53 -4.14 2.45 16.89
C GLN A 53 -3.65 2.44 15.44
N TYR A 54 -3.06 3.54 14.97
CA TYR A 54 -2.62 3.76 13.60
C TYR A 54 -1.17 4.20 13.57
N VAL A 55 -0.40 3.69 12.61
CA VAL A 55 0.96 4.09 12.30
C VAL A 55 1.02 4.47 10.82
N LEU A 56 1.56 5.64 10.53
CA LEU A 56 1.84 6.07 9.17
C LEU A 56 3.33 6.37 9.04
N LEU A 57 4.04 5.54 8.28
CA LEU A 57 5.43 5.79 7.91
C LEU A 57 5.44 6.75 6.71
N VAL A 58 6.31 7.76 6.74
CA VAL A 58 6.46 8.72 5.63
C VAL A 58 7.93 8.75 5.24
N GLY A 59 8.22 8.23 4.04
CA GLY A 59 9.58 8.09 3.53
C GLY A 59 9.77 6.75 2.82
N ASP A 60 10.56 6.79 1.76
CA ASP A 60 10.90 5.59 0.99
C ASP A 60 11.95 4.71 1.69
N SER A 61 12.01 3.46 1.27
CA SER A 61 12.97 2.46 1.75
C SER A 61 13.70 1.81 0.59
N THR A 62 14.88 1.26 0.86
CA THR A 62 15.57 0.38 -0.08
C THR A 62 15.91 -0.96 0.56
N PHE A 63 15.93 -2.03 -0.25
CA PHE A 63 16.43 -3.34 0.17
C PHE A 63 17.95 -3.29 0.42
N ASP A 64 18.65 -2.34 -0.21
CA ASP A 64 20.07 -2.10 0.01
C ASP A 64 20.30 -0.96 1.00
N CYS A 65 19.79 -1.13 2.23
CA CYS A 65 19.81 -0.10 3.27
C CYS A 65 21.21 0.38 3.70
N LYS A 66 22.25 -0.40 3.39
CA LYS A 66 23.65 -0.08 3.68
C LYS A 66 24.43 0.38 2.45
N ASP A 67 23.76 0.55 1.31
CA ASP A 67 24.34 0.88 0.01
C ASP A 67 25.52 -0.05 -0.37
N ASN A 68 25.42 -1.35 -0.06
CA ASN A 68 26.45 -2.33 -0.38
C ASN A 68 26.60 -2.52 -1.90
N LEU A 69 25.54 -2.26 -2.66
CA LEU A 69 25.52 -2.32 -4.13
C LEU A 69 25.98 -0.99 -4.77
N ASN A 70 26.24 0.06 -3.98
CA ASN A 70 26.65 1.38 -4.44
C ASN A 70 25.68 1.97 -5.49
N GLN A 71 24.39 1.81 -5.24
CA GLN A 71 23.34 2.36 -6.10
C GLN A 71 22.99 3.80 -5.72
N GLY A 72 23.43 4.27 -4.54
CA GLY A 72 23.15 5.62 -4.05
C GLY A 72 21.69 5.84 -3.68
N ASN A 73 20.95 4.75 -3.46
CA ASN A 73 19.56 4.81 -3.00
C ASN A 73 19.53 5.35 -1.58
N VAL A 74 18.71 6.36 -1.33
CA VAL A 74 18.53 6.94 0.00
C VAL A 74 17.50 6.12 0.76
N ASN A 75 17.87 5.66 1.94
CA ASN A 75 16.97 4.92 2.82
C ASN A 75 16.40 5.87 3.89
N PHE A 76 15.27 6.52 3.60
CA PHE A 76 14.68 7.50 4.51
C PHE A 76 14.05 6.84 5.73
N VAL A 77 13.29 5.76 5.53
CA VAL A 77 12.67 4.99 6.61
C VAL A 77 12.83 3.50 6.29
N PRO A 78 13.74 2.77 6.95
CA PRO A 78 14.04 1.38 6.61
C PRO A 78 12.82 0.48 6.80
N ALA A 79 12.54 -0.37 5.83
CA ALA A 79 11.65 -1.51 5.98
C ALA A 79 12.37 -2.68 6.65
N TYR A 80 11.61 -3.58 7.28
CA TYR A 80 12.15 -4.86 7.74
C TYR A 80 12.18 -5.86 6.58
N LEU A 81 13.29 -6.56 6.39
CA LEU A 81 13.40 -7.61 5.37
C LEU A 81 13.10 -8.98 6.00
N THR A 82 12.09 -9.66 5.48
CA THR A 82 11.75 -11.04 5.86
C THR A 82 12.11 -11.99 4.73
N PHE A 83 12.50 -13.22 5.05
CA PHE A 83 12.73 -14.24 4.05
C PHE A 83 11.42 -14.90 3.63
N THR A 84 11.18 -15.00 2.33
CA THR A 84 10.04 -15.69 1.71
C THR A 84 10.54 -16.90 0.93
N GLU A 85 9.73 -17.96 0.87
CA GLU A 85 10.11 -19.23 0.24
C GLU A 85 10.53 -19.07 -1.24
N TYR A 86 9.79 -18.25 -1.99
CA TYR A 86 9.94 -18.15 -3.45
C TYR A 86 10.68 -16.90 -3.93
N MET A 87 10.68 -15.81 -3.15
CA MET A 87 11.26 -14.52 -3.56
C MET A 87 12.49 -14.11 -2.73
N GLY A 88 12.90 -14.89 -1.73
CA GLY A 88 13.99 -14.54 -0.84
C GLY A 88 13.63 -13.36 0.06
N GLU A 89 14.55 -12.43 0.27
CA GLU A 89 14.33 -11.25 1.10
C GLU A 89 13.27 -10.31 0.49
N ALA A 90 12.20 -10.05 1.24
CA ALA A 90 11.12 -9.16 0.87
C ALA A 90 10.86 -8.13 1.99
N PRO A 91 10.61 -6.85 1.66
CA PRO A 91 10.28 -5.84 2.63
C PRO A 91 8.88 -6.05 3.23
N THR A 92 8.73 -5.81 4.52
CA THR A 92 7.45 -5.78 5.22
C THR A 92 7.45 -4.72 6.31
N ASP A 93 6.38 -3.93 6.38
CA ASP A 93 6.13 -2.98 7.48
C ASP A 93 5.30 -3.62 8.60
N GLU A 94 4.58 -4.70 8.31
CA GLU A 94 3.66 -5.32 9.26
C GLU A 94 4.41 -5.89 10.49
N TRP A 95 5.66 -6.29 10.34
CA TRP A 95 6.52 -6.70 11.45
C TRP A 95 6.66 -5.61 12.53
N PHE A 96 6.64 -4.33 12.16
CA PHE A 96 6.76 -3.22 13.11
C PHE A 96 5.64 -3.21 14.14
N VAL A 97 4.44 -3.66 13.76
CA VAL A 97 3.22 -3.51 14.57
C VAL A 97 2.75 -4.80 15.25
N ARG A 98 3.51 -5.90 15.17
CA ARG A 98 3.35 -7.11 16.01
C ARG A 98 3.97 -6.95 17.40
N VAL A 99 3.38 -6.14 18.26
CA VAL A 99 4.00 -5.67 19.53
C VAL A 99 3.50 -6.40 20.78
N SER A 100 2.56 -7.33 20.63
CA SER A 100 1.99 -8.14 21.71
C SER A 100 1.73 -9.58 21.24
N GLY A 101 1.47 -10.50 22.19
CA GLY A 101 0.93 -11.84 21.88
C GLY A 101 1.93 -12.93 21.49
N ASP A 102 3.17 -12.59 21.11
CA ASP A 102 4.13 -13.55 20.52
C ASP A 102 3.51 -14.36 19.36
N ASP A 103 2.84 -13.65 18.46
CA ASP A 103 2.17 -14.21 17.30
C ASP A 103 2.43 -13.39 16.03
N ALA A 104 1.82 -13.80 14.92
CA ALA A 104 1.96 -13.15 13.62
C ALA A 104 0.84 -12.13 13.34
N ILE A 105 0.09 -11.69 14.36
CA ILE A 105 -1.06 -10.81 14.23
C ILE A 105 -0.61 -9.36 14.51
N PRO A 106 -0.84 -8.42 13.59
CA PRO A 106 -0.59 -7.01 13.84
C PRO A 106 -1.51 -6.44 14.92
N ASP A 107 -0.97 -5.72 15.90
CA ASP A 107 -1.72 -5.05 16.97
C ASP A 107 -2.14 -3.61 16.62
N LEU A 108 -1.47 -3.00 15.62
CA LEU A 108 -1.78 -1.65 15.12
C LEU A 108 -2.00 -1.69 13.60
N TYR A 109 -2.82 -0.79 13.08
CA TYR A 109 -2.95 -0.59 11.64
C TYR A 109 -1.77 0.23 11.12
N ILE A 110 -1.02 -0.30 10.16
CA ILE A 110 0.13 0.39 9.56
C ILE A 110 -0.11 0.70 8.09
N GLY A 111 0.36 1.86 7.66
CA GLY A 111 0.51 2.23 6.26
C GLY A 111 1.79 3.02 6.03
N ARG A 112 2.21 3.13 4.77
CA ARG A 112 3.38 3.91 4.36
C ARG A 112 3.02 4.84 3.20
N ILE A 113 3.49 6.08 3.27
CA ILE A 113 3.63 6.98 2.12
C ILE A 113 5.10 6.87 1.68
N PRO A 114 5.41 6.03 0.68
CA PRO A 114 6.76 5.98 0.13
C PRO A 114 7.01 7.27 -0.66
N ALA A 115 8.06 7.98 -0.29
CA ALA A 115 8.43 9.25 -0.92
C ALA A 115 9.94 9.47 -0.77
N ALA A 116 10.60 9.75 -1.89
CA ALA A 116 12.02 10.08 -1.94
C ALA A 116 12.29 11.58 -1.75
N SER A 117 11.22 12.39 -1.61
CA SER A 117 11.30 13.82 -1.37
C SER A 117 10.06 14.37 -0.66
N ALA A 118 10.19 15.57 -0.09
CA ALA A 118 9.07 16.30 0.51
C ALA A 118 7.97 16.63 -0.52
N ASP A 119 8.32 16.85 -1.79
CA ASP A 119 7.37 17.13 -2.87
C ASP A 119 6.53 15.89 -3.20
N GLU A 120 7.16 14.71 -3.29
CA GLU A 120 6.44 13.44 -3.50
C GLU A 120 5.50 13.11 -2.33
N ALA A 121 5.97 13.30 -1.09
CA ALA A 121 5.13 13.13 0.09
C ALA A 121 3.93 14.09 0.05
N SER A 122 4.17 15.35 -0.34
CA SER A 122 3.12 16.37 -0.48
C SER A 122 2.09 16.00 -1.55
N VAL A 123 2.50 15.37 -2.66
CA VAL A 123 1.56 14.89 -3.68
C VAL A 123 0.58 13.87 -3.08
N MET A 124 1.08 12.88 -2.32
CA MET A 124 0.20 11.88 -1.73
C MET A 124 -0.68 12.46 -0.61
N VAL A 125 -0.12 13.29 0.26
CA VAL A 125 -0.88 13.99 1.31
C VAL A 125 -2.02 14.81 0.70
N ASN A 126 -1.76 15.57 -0.36
CA ASN A 126 -2.78 16.38 -1.03
C ASN A 126 -3.90 15.52 -1.63
N LYS A 127 -3.60 14.33 -2.18
CA LYS A 127 -4.63 13.39 -2.64
C LYS A 127 -5.52 12.90 -1.49
N ILE A 128 -4.92 12.54 -0.34
CA ILE A 128 -5.67 12.11 0.86
C ILE A 128 -6.60 13.24 1.34
N LEU A 129 -6.06 14.45 1.49
CA LEU A 129 -6.83 15.62 1.92
C LEU A 129 -7.98 15.88 0.94
N ALA A 130 -7.70 15.89 -0.36
CA ALA A 130 -8.71 16.12 -1.39
C ALA A 130 -9.82 15.07 -1.32
N TYR A 131 -9.47 13.79 -1.19
CA TYR A 131 -10.45 12.70 -1.10
C TYR A 131 -11.35 12.81 0.14
N GLU A 132 -10.76 13.09 1.31
CA GLU A 132 -11.51 13.07 2.57
C GLU A 132 -12.28 14.35 2.87
N THR A 133 -11.92 15.47 2.23
CA THR A 133 -12.57 16.77 2.47
C THR A 133 -13.50 17.21 1.34
N THR A 134 -13.40 16.61 0.15
CA THR A 134 -14.32 16.87 -0.95
C THR A 134 -15.64 16.14 -0.71
N PRO A 135 -16.80 16.78 -0.93
CA PRO A 135 -18.09 16.11 -0.83
C PRO A 135 -18.14 14.88 -1.75
N ASN A 136 -18.47 13.72 -1.19
CA ASN A 136 -18.72 12.51 -1.97
C ASN A 136 -19.98 12.72 -2.83
N THR A 137 -19.78 12.83 -4.14
CA THR A 137 -20.85 13.12 -5.09
C THR A 137 -21.57 11.87 -5.57
N LYS A 138 -21.10 10.68 -5.17
CA LYS A 138 -21.57 9.36 -5.62
C LYS A 138 -21.54 9.21 -7.14
N THR A 139 -20.56 9.85 -7.80
CA THR A 139 -20.31 9.75 -9.23
C THR A 139 -19.26 8.67 -9.47
N TRP A 140 -17.99 9.05 -9.58
CA TRP A 140 -16.87 8.13 -9.69
C TRP A 140 -16.68 7.31 -8.40
N GLU A 141 -17.14 7.82 -7.26
CA GLU A 141 -17.05 7.16 -5.94
C GLU A 141 -17.95 5.90 -5.83
N LYS A 142 -18.65 5.52 -6.89
CA LYS A 142 -19.42 4.27 -6.97
C LYS A 142 -18.82 3.24 -7.92
N ASN A 143 -17.83 3.64 -8.72
CA ASN A 143 -17.31 2.81 -9.78
C ASN A 143 -16.22 1.88 -9.25
N VAL A 144 -16.33 0.60 -9.57
CA VAL A 144 -15.34 -0.43 -9.27
C VAL A 144 -14.90 -1.05 -10.59
N LEU A 145 -13.59 -1.16 -10.79
CA LEU A 145 -12.98 -1.86 -11.91
C LEU A 145 -12.30 -3.13 -11.38
N LEU A 146 -12.69 -4.27 -11.93
CA LEU A 146 -12.10 -5.58 -11.67
C LEU A 146 -11.30 -6.00 -12.90
N VAL A 147 -10.01 -6.25 -12.72
CA VAL A 147 -9.07 -6.60 -13.78
C VAL A 147 -8.50 -7.98 -13.47
N ALA A 148 -8.52 -8.87 -14.45
CA ALA A 148 -7.97 -10.21 -14.31
C ALA A 148 -7.01 -10.51 -15.45
N ASP A 149 -5.90 -11.16 -15.09
CA ASP A 149 -4.99 -11.81 -16.02
C ASP A 149 -5.62 -13.09 -16.61
N ASN A 150 -5.06 -13.61 -17.69
CA ASN A 150 -5.59 -14.81 -18.35
C ASN A 150 -4.99 -16.10 -17.79
N GLU A 151 -5.72 -17.19 -17.94
CA GLU A 151 -5.16 -18.54 -17.81
C GLU A 151 -4.19 -18.80 -18.98
N THR A 152 -2.97 -19.25 -18.68
CA THR A 152 -2.04 -19.80 -19.66
C THR A 152 -2.01 -21.32 -19.55
N GLU A 153 -1.94 -22.01 -20.70
CA GLU A 153 -2.28 -23.44 -20.84
C GLU A 153 -1.71 -24.36 -19.74
N GLY A 154 -2.62 -25.00 -18.98
CA GLY A 154 -2.32 -26.17 -18.15
C GLY A 154 -2.12 -25.91 -16.66
N ASN A 155 -2.43 -24.70 -16.17
CA ASN A 155 -2.33 -24.35 -14.76
C ASN A 155 -3.71 -23.97 -14.20
N ASP A 156 -4.41 -24.94 -13.59
CA ASP A 156 -5.77 -24.76 -13.04
C ASP A 156 -5.89 -23.56 -12.08
N TYR A 157 -4.79 -23.12 -11.46
CA TYR A 157 -4.77 -21.97 -10.53
C TYR A 157 -4.91 -20.60 -11.23
N GLU A 158 -4.56 -20.46 -12.50
CA GLU A 158 -4.66 -19.16 -13.20
C GLU A 158 -6.11 -18.85 -13.61
N ALA A 159 -6.94 -19.89 -13.79
CA ALA A 159 -8.38 -19.73 -13.94
C ALA A 159 -9.02 -19.05 -12.72
N ASP A 160 -8.39 -19.14 -11.54
CA ASP A 160 -8.89 -18.49 -10.32
C ASP A 160 -8.79 -16.95 -10.40
N PHE A 161 -8.00 -16.36 -11.30
CA PHE A 161 -7.86 -14.91 -11.38
C PHE A 161 -9.18 -14.21 -11.71
N GLU A 162 -9.89 -14.71 -12.73
CA GLU A 162 -11.23 -14.23 -13.10
C GLU A 162 -12.28 -14.64 -12.08
N LEU A 163 -12.21 -15.88 -11.56
CA LEU A 163 -13.18 -16.37 -10.56
C LEU A 163 -13.14 -15.56 -9.26
N MET A 164 -11.95 -15.23 -8.76
CA MET A 164 -11.79 -14.34 -7.60
C MET A 164 -12.38 -12.95 -7.88
N SER A 165 -12.25 -12.45 -9.11
CA SER A 165 -12.87 -11.17 -9.50
C SER A 165 -14.40 -11.26 -9.48
N GLU A 166 -14.98 -12.36 -9.95
CA GLU A 166 -16.44 -12.57 -9.88
C GLU A 166 -16.95 -12.77 -8.44
N ASP A 167 -16.18 -13.43 -7.57
CA ASP A 167 -16.49 -13.54 -6.14
C ASP A 167 -16.49 -12.14 -5.47
N VAL A 168 -15.51 -11.30 -5.78
CA VAL A 168 -15.49 -9.89 -5.34
C VAL A 168 -16.69 -9.13 -5.89
N ALA A 169 -17.03 -9.31 -7.18
CA ALA A 169 -18.18 -8.66 -7.80
C ALA A 169 -19.49 -8.97 -7.08
N ALA A 170 -19.66 -10.21 -6.60
CA ALA A 170 -20.84 -10.64 -5.85
C ALA A 170 -20.93 -10.03 -4.43
N LEU A 171 -19.81 -9.58 -3.87
CA LEU A 171 -19.75 -8.91 -2.55
C LEU A 171 -19.95 -7.39 -2.63
N ILE A 172 -19.88 -6.80 -3.82
CA ILE A 172 -20.04 -5.36 -4.00
C ILE A 172 -21.47 -4.95 -3.59
N PRO A 173 -21.63 -4.00 -2.66
CA PRO A 173 -22.95 -3.57 -2.23
C PRO A 173 -23.77 -3.02 -3.40
N SER A 174 -25.07 -3.33 -3.45
CA SER A 174 -26.00 -2.84 -4.49
C SER A 174 -26.17 -1.32 -4.55
N ALA A 175 -25.61 -0.58 -3.57
CA ALA A 175 -25.52 0.86 -3.60
C ALA A 175 -24.43 1.40 -4.56
N MET A 176 -23.46 0.57 -4.96
CA MET A 176 -22.41 0.88 -5.93
C MET A 176 -22.93 0.76 -7.37
N SER A 177 -22.11 1.14 -8.34
CA SER A 177 -22.36 0.84 -9.75
C SER A 177 -22.11 -0.65 -10.01
N GLU A 178 -22.72 -1.22 -11.04
CA GLU A 178 -22.33 -2.54 -11.54
C GLU A 178 -20.82 -2.53 -11.85
N PRO A 179 -20.04 -3.51 -11.36
CA PRO A 179 -18.59 -3.50 -11.53
C PRO A 179 -18.20 -3.66 -12.99
N LEU A 180 -17.25 -2.83 -13.42
CA LEU A 180 -16.61 -2.89 -14.71
C LEU A 180 -15.59 -4.04 -14.73
N ARG A 181 -15.52 -4.78 -15.83
CA ARG A 181 -14.67 -5.97 -15.96
C ARG A 181 -13.69 -5.81 -17.10
N GLY A 182 -12.40 -6.01 -16.81
CA GLY A 182 -11.30 -5.99 -17.76
C GLY A 182 -10.51 -7.29 -17.68
N TYR A 183 -10.91 -8.31 -18.44
CA TYR A 183 -10.29 -9.64 -18.39
C TYR A 183 -9.44 -9.89 -19.65
N LEU A 184 -8.20 -10.32 -19.43
CA LEU A 184 -7.27 -10.63 -20.50
C LEU A 184 -7.66 -11.94 -21.19
N GLY A 185 -7.49 -12.00 -22.51
CA GLY A 185 -7.81 -13.17 -23.33
C GLY A 185 -9.27 -13.18 -23.81
N ASN A 186 -10.22 -12.81 -22.95
CA ASN A 186 -11.63 -12.67 -23.34
C ASN A 186 -12.38 -11.66 -22.43
N PRO A 187 -12.92 -10.55 -22.95
CA PRO A 187 -13.01 -10.17 -24.36
C PRO A 187 -11.80 -9.38 -24.87
N TYR A 188 -10.82 -9.06 -24.01
CA TYR A 188 -9.76 -8.12 -24.37
C TYR A 188 -8.46 -8.81 -24.78
N THR A 189 -7.81 -8.27 -25.81
CA THR A 189 -6.38 -8.46 -26.01
C THR A 189 -5.60 -7.56 -25.05
N ALA A 190 -4.32 -7.86 -24.79
CA ALA A 190 -3.48 -7.09 -23.86
C ALA A 190 -3.49 -5.57 -24.13
N GLY A 191 -3.26 -5.17 -25.38
CA GLY A 191 -3.26 -3.76 -25.76
C GLY A 191 -4.63 -3.07 -25.61
N ALA A 192 -5.72 -3.78 -25.93
CA ALA A 192 -7.07 -3.26 -25.74
C ALA A 192 -7.41 -3.13 -24.24
N LEU A 193 -6.98 -4.09 -23.42
CA LEU A 193 -7.18 -4.07 -21.98
C LEU A 193 -6.36 -2.96 -21.32
N ASN A 194 -5.10 -2.77 -21.71
CA ASN A 194 -4.26 -1.68 -21.21
C ASN A 194 -4.94 -0.30 -21.42
N GLN A 195 -5.42 -0.04 -22.63
CA GLN A 195 -6.15 1.19 -22.93
C GLN A 195 -7.46 1.29 -22.13
N TYR A 196 -8.23 0.20 -22.04
CA TYR A 196 -9.47 0.15 -21.29
C TYR A 196 -9.26 0.46 -19.78
N ILE A 197 -8.20 -0.08 -19.18
CA ILE A 197 -7.83 0.19 -17.78
C ILE A 197 -7.50 1.68 -17.61
N LYS A 198 -6.60 2.22 -18.45
CA LYS A 198 -6.20 3.65 -18.41
C LYS A 198 -7.40 4.58 -18.57
N ASP A 199 -8.27 4.31 -19.54
CA ASP A 199 -9.48 5.11 -19.78
C ASP A 199 -10.48 5.02 -18.63
N THR A 200 -10.70 3.82 -18.08
CA THR A 200 -11.64 3.61 -16.97
C THR A 200 -11.18 4.31 -15.69
N ILE A 201 -9.89 4.26 -15.38
CA ILE A 201 -9.30 4.99 -14.25
C ILE A 201 -9.45 6.51 -14.48
N ASN A 202 -9.07 7.01 -15.66
CA ASN A 202 -9.13 8.44 -15.99
C ASN A 202 -10.56 9.00 -16.01
N ASN A 203 -11.56 8.18 -16.32
CA ASN A 203 -12.98 8.55 -16.28
C ASN A 203 -13.57 8.53 -14.87
N GLY A 204 -12.80 8.12 -13.86
CA GLY A 204 -13.19 8.11 -12.46
C GLY A 204 -13.61 6.73 -11.97
N THR A 205 -12.75 6.13 -11.15
CA THR A 205 -12.94 4.82 -10.52
C THR A 205 -12.54 4.91 -9.04
N LEU A 206 -13.38 4.41 -8.14
CA LEU A 206 -13.09 4.40 -6.70
C LEU A 206 -12.13 3.28 -6.32
N ILE A 207 -12.42 2.07 -6.80
CA ILE A 207 -11.65 0.87 -6.48
C ILE A 207 -11.22 0.22 -7.79
N VAL A 208 -9.92 -0.02 -7.93
CA VAL A 208 -9.38 -0.93 -8.93
C VAL A 208 -8.87 -2.15 -8.19
N ASN A 209 -9.33 -3.33 -8.57
CA ASN A 209 -8.80 -4.60 -8.08
C ASN A 209 -8.18 -5.34 -9.25
N TYR A 210 -6.95 -5.80 -9.10
CA TYR A 210 -6.23 -6.60 -10.08
C TYR A 210 -5.92 -7.97 -9.48
N SER A 211 -6.16 -9.02 -10.26
CA SER A 211 -5.89 -10.41 -9.92
C SER A 211 -5.09 -11.05 -11.05
N GLY A 212 -3.85 -11.45 -10.79
CA GLY A 212 -2.97 -11.97 -11.83
C GLY A 212 -1.49 -11.94 -11.48
N HIS A 213 -0.65 -12.22 -12.48
CA HIS A 213 0.80 -12.14 -12.31
C HIS A 213 1.27 -10.69 -12.22
N GLY A 214 2.37 -10.45 -11.51
CA GLY A 214 2.90 -9.11 -11.34
C GLY A 214 4.41 -9.10 -11.18
N SER A 215 5.00 -7.96 -11.53
CA SER A 215 6.37 -7.62 -11.17
C SER A 215 6.40 -6.22 -10.58
N THR A 216 7.58 -5.76 -10.15
CA THR A 216 7.77 -4.48 -9.45
C THR A 216 7.14 -3.26 -10.12
N GLN A 217 6.98 -3.27 -11.44
CA GLN A 217 6.48 -2.13 -12.22
C GLN A 217 5.37 -2.47 -13.22
N ILE A 218 4.89 -3.73 -13.28
CA ILE A 218 3.93 -4.17 -14.29
C ILE A 218 2.88 -5.14 -13.76
N TRP A 219 1.66 -5.05 -14.30
CA TRP A 219 0.61 -6.06 -14.20
C TRP A 219 0.62 -6.96 -15.44
N ALA A 220 0.62 -8.27 -15.22
CA ALA A 220 0.78 -9.35 -16.19
C ALA A 220 2.10 -9.32 -17.00
N GLY A 221 2.49 -10.45 -17.58
CA GLY A 221 3.63 -10.51 -18.50
C GLY A 221 3.38 -9.74 -19.80
N GLU A 222 2.11 -9.52 -20.10
CA GLU A 222 1.56 -8.85 -21.28
C GLU A 222 1.47 -7.33 -21.13
N VAL A 223 1.89 -6.78 -19.97
CA VAL A 223 1.98 -5.34 -19.69
C VAL A 223 0.61 -4.66 -19.75
N LEU A 224 -0.31 -5.11 -18.90
CA LEU A 224 -1.66 -4.55 -18.80
C LEU A 224 -1.69 -3.15 -18.15
N PHE A 225 -0.76 -2.89 -17.23
CA PHE A 225 -0.59 -1.60 -16.60
C PHE A 225 0.85 -1.47 -16.12
N ASP A 226 1.47 -0.31 -16.37
CA ASP A 226 2.87 -0.06 -16.05
C ASP A 226 3.11 1.41 -15.68
N THR A 227 4.33 1.73 -15.28
CA THR A 227 4.73 3.09 -14.87
C THR A 227 5.02 4.05 -16.04
N ASN A 228 4.77 3.65 -17.30
CA ASN A 228 5.06 4.45 -18.51
C ASN A 228 3.82 4.96 -19.27
#